data_AF-A0A212CNV8-F1
#
_entry.id   AF-A0A212CNV8-F1
#
_cell.length_a   1.000
_cell.length_b   1.000
_cell.length_c   1.000
_cell.angle_alpha   90.00
_cell.angle_beta   90.00
_cell.angle_gamma   90.00
#
_symmetry.space_group_name_H-M   'P 1'
#
loop_
_entity.id
_entity.type
_entity.pdbx_description
1 polymer ?
#
loop_
_entity_poly.entity_id
_entity_poly.type
_entity_poly.pdbx_seq_one_letter_code
_entity_poly.pdbx_strand_id
1 'polypeptide(L)'
;MRFHKIANVNKALDYIASKGVKLVSIGAEEIVDGNVKMTLGMIWTIILRFAIQDISVEETSAKEGLLLWCQRKTAPYRNVNIQNFHTSWKDGLGLCALIHRHRPDLIDYSKLNKVIWGARHAVSTLPPACRLRLSPSALNSHQHPGCCQYALPADPARDIVNTPKPDERAIMTYVSCFYHAFAGAEQAETAANRICKVLAVNQENERLMEEYERLASELLEWIRRTIPWLENRTPEKTMQAMQKKLEDFRDYRRKHKPPKVQEKCQLEINFNTLQTKLGISNRPAFMPSEGKMVS
;
A
#
# COMPACT_ATOMS: atom_id res chain seq x y z
N MET A 1 7.53 -22.35 44.05
CA MET A 1 7.23 -21.58 45.28
C MET A 1 6.75 -20.16 44.93
N ARG A 2 5.90 -19.55 45.77
CA ARG A 2 5.28 -18.21 45.55
C ARG A 2 6.31 -17.12 45.21
N PHE A 3 7.44 -17.11 45.91
CA PHE A 3 8.50 -16.12 45.68
C PHE A 3 9.09 -16.15 44.25
N HIS A 4 9.15 -17.31 43.59
CA HIS A 4 9.61 -17.37 42.19
C HIS A 4 8.61 -16.69 41.24
N LYS A 5 7.30 -16.78 41.52
CA LYS A 5 6.28 -16.09 40.73
C LYS A 5 6.41 -14.57 40.89
N ILE A 6 6.65 -14.11 42.12
CA ILE A 6 6.87 -12.68 42.42
C ILE A 6 8.11 -12.16 41.71
N ALA A 7 9.23 -12.89 41.78
CA ALA A 7 10.46 -12.52 41.08
C ALA A 7 10.27 -12.42 39.56
N ASN A 8 9.52 -13.35 38.96
CA ASN A 8 9.20 -13.31 37.53
C ASN A 8 8.33 -12.11 37.15
N VAL A 9 7.29 -11.82 37.96
CA VAL A 9 6.40 -10.68 37.71
C VAL A 9 7.15 -9.37 37.90
N ASN A 10 8.00 -9.23 38.91
CA ASN A 10 8.85 -8.03 39.09
C ASN A 10 9.72 -7.77 37.86
N LYS A 11 10.37 -8.81 37.32
CA LYS A 11 11.16 -8.68 36.10
C LYS A 11 10.34 -8.19 34.90
N ALA A 12 9.09 -8.61 34.78
CA ALA A 12 8.18 -8.12 33.75
C ALA A 12 7.74 -6.67 33.99
N LEU A 13 7.42 -6.30 35.24
CA LEU A 13 7.04 -4.94 35.61
C LEU A 13 8.18 -3.95 35.38
N ASP A 14 9.43 -4.32 35.70
CA ASP A 14 10.63 -3.51 35.44
C ASP A 14 10.78 -3.21 33.95
N TYR A 15 10.58 -4.22 33.09
CA TYR A 15 10.60 -4.04 31.65
C TYR A 15 9.49 -3.10 31.18
N ILE A 16 8.26 -3.27 31.67
CA ILE A 16 7.12 -2.42 31.30
C ILE A 16 7.36 -0.96 31.73
N ALA A 17 7.90 -0.74 32.93
CA ALA A 17 8.29 0.57 33.42
C ALA A 17 9.37 1.21 32.53
N SER A 18 10.37 0.43 32.09
CA SER A 18 11.43 0.92 31.18
C SER A 18 10.91 1.40 29.82
N LYS A 19 9.72 0.94 29.39
CA LYS A 19 9.06 1.35 28.14
C LYS A 19 8.14 2.57 28.30
N GLY A 20 8.18 3.21 29.48
CA GLY A 20 7.45 4.46 29.75
C GLY A 20 6.01 4.27 30.19
N VAL A 21 5.63 3.07 30.65
CA VAL A 21 4.30 2.82 31.22
C VAL A 21 4.29 3.24 32.69
N LYS A 22 3.33 4.11 33.08
CA LYS A 22 3.13 4.51 34.47
C LYS A 22 2.34 3.45 35.23
N LEU A 23 3.04 2.62 36.00
CA LEU A 23 2.46 1.61 36.89
C LEU A 23 2.14 2.24 38.26
N VAL A 24 1.00 2.92 38.38
CA VAL A 24 0.56 3.50 39.66
C VAL A 24 -0.17 2.44 40.47
N SER A 25 0.35 2.15 41.67
CA SER A 25 -0.24 1.23 42.65
C SER A 25 -0.25 -0.26 42.28
N ILE A 26 0.40 -0.70 41.19
CA ILE A 26 0.44 -2.11 40.77
C ILE A 26 1.73 -2.77 41.28
N GLY A 27 1.62 -3.65 42.29
CA GLY A 27 2.73 -4.47 42.79
C GLY A 27 2.68 -5.92 42.27
N ALA A 28 3.82 -6.61 42.24
CA ALA A 28 3.89 -8.01 41.82
C ALA A 28 3.10 -8.97 42.74
N GLU A 29 3.01 -8.65 44.03
CA GLU A 29 2.21 -9.41 45.01
C GLU A 29 0.73 -9.45 44.59
N GLU A 30 0.15 -8.30 44.20
CA GLU A 30 -1.26 -8.18 43.76
C GLU A 30 -1.59 -9.07 42.56
N ILE A 31 -0.62 -9.23 41.64
CA ILE A 31 -0.78 -10.07 40.45
C ILE A 31 -0.66 -11.55 40.81
N VAL A 32 0.29 -11.91 41.67
CA VAL A 32 0.52 -13.31 42.09
C VAL A 32 -0.61 -13.83 42.98
N ASP A 33 -1.20 -12.96 43.79
CA ASP A 33 -2.33 -13.28 44.66
C ASP A 33 -3.70 -13.19 43.94
N GLY A 34 -3.71 -12.81 42.66
CA GLY A 34 -4.90 -12.89 41.81
C GLY A 34 -5.88 -11.74 41.98
N ASN A 35 -5.41 -10.55 42.35
CA ASN A 35 -6.26 -9.36 42.39
C ASN A 35 -6.69 -8.97 40.96
N VAL A 36 -7.93 -9.32 40.61
CA VAL A 36 -8.50 -9.13 39.27
C VAL A 36 -8.47 -7.66 38.85
N LYS A 37 -8.80 -6.74 39.77
CA LYS A 37 -8.87 -5.30 39.47
C LYS A 37 -7.48 -4.75 39.09
N MET A 38 -6.44 -5.17 39.82
CA MET A 38 -5.07 -4.72 39.58
C MET A 38 -4.49 -5.37 38.33
N THR A 39 -4.80 -6.64 38.10
CA THR A 39 -4.39 -7.37 36.89
C THR A 39 -5.00 -6.74 35.63
N LEU A 40 -6.30 -6.44 35.63
CA LEU A 40 -6.96 -5.74 34.52
C LEU A 40 -6.43 -4.31 34.33
N GLY A 41 -6.13 -3.61 35.43
CA GLY A 41 -5.48 -2.29 35.38
C GLY A 41 -4.12 -2.33 34.68
N MET A 42 -3.29 -3.33 34.99
CA MET A 42 -1.99 -3.56 34.36
C MET A 42 -2.12 -3.89 32.87
N ILE A 43 -3.02 -4.80 32.51
CA ILE A 43 -3.25 -5.16 31.10
C ILE A 43 -3.71 -3.93 30.30
N TRP A 44 -4.60 -3.11 30.87
CA TRP A 44 -5.05 -1.88 30.23
C TRP A 44 -3.93 -0.87 29.98
N THR A 45 -3.01 -0.65 30.93
CA THR A 45 -1.92 0.31 30.72
C THR A 45 -0.94 -0.16 29.64
N ILE A 46 -0.74 -1.47 29.50
CA ILE A 46 0.03 -2.06 28.40
C ILE A 46 -0.68 -1.84 27.06
N ILE A 47 -1.96 -2.17 26.95
CA ILE A 47 -2.75 -1.95 25.72
C ILE A 47 -2.73 -0.46 25.35
N LEU A 48 -2.98 0.42 26.31
CA LEU A 48 -2.98 1.86 26.10
C LEU A 48 -1.64 2.31 25.51
N ARG A 49 -0.51 1.89 26.10
CA ARG A 49 0.83 2.32 25.66
C ARG A 49 1.23 1.78 24.29
N PHE A 50 0.98 0.51 24.01
CA PHE A 50 1.53 -0.18 22.82
C PHE A 50 0.55 -0.27 21.65
N ALA A 51 -0.76 -0.27 21.91
CA ALA A 51 -1.77 -0.39 20.85
C ALA A 51 -2.47 0.94 20.56
N ILE A 52 -2.57 1.87 21.52
CA ILE A 52 -3.37 3.09 21.32
C ILE A 52 -2.47 4.31 21.24
N GLN A 53 -1.48 4.43 22.12
CA GLN A 53 -0.69 5.66 22.27
C GLN A 53 0.10 6.05 21.02
N ASP A 54 0.54 5.07 20.23
CA ASP A 54 1.28 5.30 18.99
C ASP A 54 0.35 5.71 17.81
N ILE A 55 -0.97 5.70 18.02
CA ILE A 55 -1.96 6.19 17.03
C ILE A 55 -1.99 7.73 17.11
N SER A 56 -1.15 8.38 16.31
CA SER A 56 -1.23 9.83 16.09
C SER A 56 -1.95 10.13 14.78
N VAL A 57 -3.16 10.68 14.87
CA VAL A 57 -3.85 11.30 13.74
C VAL A 57 -3.90 12.79 14.04
N GLU A 58 -3.24 13.61 13.21
CA GLU A 58 -3.26 15.08 13.29
C GLU A 58 -2.88 15.66 14.67
N GLU A 59 -1.75 15.18 15.23
CA GLU A 59 -1.13 15.73 16.44
C GLU A 59 -2.06 15.76 17.69
N THR A 60 -3.17 15.04 17.66
CA THR A 60 -4.12 14.96 18.78
C THR A 60 -3.73 13.83 19.74
N SER A 61 -4.28 13.84 20.96
CA SER A 61 -4.03 12.76 21.92
C SER A 61 -4.46 11.41 21.32
N ALA A 62 -3.78 10.33 21.68
CA ALA A 62 -4.00 9.00 21.08
C ALA A 62 -5.47 8.51 21.08
N LYS A 63 -6.20 8.81 22.17
CA LYS A 63 -7.63 8.50 22.28
C LYS A 63 -8.46 9.33 21.30
N GLU A 64 -8.18 10.63 21.21
CA GLU A 64 -8.86 11.55 20.30
C GLU A 64 -8.52 11.25 18.85
N GLY A 65 -7.28 10.88 18.55
CA GLY A 65 -6.85 10.43 17.22
C GLY A 65 -7.59 9.17 16.77
N LEU A 66 -7.76 8.18 17.67
CA LEU A 66 -8.57 6.98 17.38
C LEU A 66 -10.04 7.35 17.16
N LEU A 67 -10.60 8.26 17.96
CA LEU A 67 -12.00 8.71 17.82
C LEU A 67 -12.21 9.44 16.48
N LEU A 68 -11.29 10.35 16.14
CA LEU A 68 -11.30 11.11 14.90
C LEU A 68 -11.19 10.17 13.69
N TRP A 69 -10.34 9.15 13.76
CA TRP A 69 -10.26 8.12 12.72
C TRP A 69 -11.60 7.40 12.53
N CYS A 70 -12.26 7.02 13.62
CA CYS A 70 -13.58 6.38 13.54
C CYS A 70 -14.59 7.30 12.87
N GLN A 71 -14.69 8.54 13.33
CA GLN A 71 -15.60 9.55 12.78
C GLN A 71 -15.38 9.78 11.29
N ARG A 72 -14.13 9.87 10.84
CA ARG A 72 -13.79 10.06 9.43
C ARG A 72 -14.19 8.87 8.56
N LYS A 73 -13.88 7.66 9.02
CA LYS A 73 -14.22 6.44 8.27
C LYS A 73 -15.74 6.21 8.23
N THR A 74 -16.48 6.64 9.25
CA THR A 74 -17.95 6.51 9.31
C THR A 74 -18.73 7.75 8.86
N ALA A 75 -18.09 8.88 8.54
CA ALA A 75 -18.75 10.11 8.10
C ALA A 75 -19.74 9.94 6.92
N PRO A 76 -19.50 9.05 5.93
CA PRO A 76 -20.45 8.82 4.85
C PRO A 76 -21.77 8.14 5.27
N TYR A 77 -21.82 7.54 6.47
CA TYR A 77 -22.96 6.73 6.92
C TYR A 77 -23.92 7.56 7.78
N ARG A 78 -25.08 7.92 7.22
CA ARG A 78 -26.07 8.79 7.88
C ARG A 78 -26.62 8.26 9.20
N ASN A 79 -26.63 6.94 9.39
CA ASN A 79 -27.19 6.27 10.56
C ASN A 79 -26.19 6.07 11.71
N VAL A 80 -24.93 6.52 11.55
CA VAL A 80 -23.85 6.34 12.52
C VAL A 80 -23.31 7.70 12.96
N ASN A 81 -23.29 7.93 14.27
CA ASN A 81 -22.69 9.13 14.87
C ASN A 81 -21.82 8.71 16.07
N ILE A 82 -20.51 8.75 15.89
CA ILE A 82 -19.55 8.29 16.90
C ILE A 82 -19.03 9.50 17.69
N GLN A 83 -19.42 9.61 18.96
CA GLN A 83 -18.98 10.71 19.84
C GLN A 83 -18.15 10.22 21.03
N ASN A 84 -18.23 8.94 21.36
CA ASN A 84 -17.57 8.34 22.51
C ASN A 84 -17.29 6.85 22.27
N PHE A 85 -16.47 6.25 23.13
CA PHE A 85 -16.19 4.82 23.12
C PHE A 85 -17.12 4.01 24.05
N HIS A 86 -18.33 4.50 24.35
CA HIS A 86 -19.31 3.74 25.14
C HIS A 86 -20.64 3.54 24.40
N THR A 87 -21.54 4.52 24.48
CA THR A 87 -22.93 4.40 24.03
C THR A 87 -23.06 4.57 22.52
N SER A 88 -22.11 5.25 21.88
CA SER A 88 -22.11 5.45 20.41
C SER A 88 -21.92 4.14 19.62
N TRP A 89 -21.44 3.09 20.27
CA TRP A 89 -21.16 1.78 19.64
C TRP A 89 -22.20 0.72 19.99
N LYS A 90 -23.17 1.06 20.85
CA LYS A 90 -24.17 0.12 21.38
C LYS A 90 -25.10 -0.44 20.31
N ASP A 91 -25.37 0.33 19.26
CA ASP A 91 -26.23 -0.09 18.16
C ASP A 91 -25.53 -1.05 17.17
N GLY A 92 -24.22 -1.28 17.32
CA GLY A 92 -23.41 -2.14 16.46
C GLY A 92 -23.18 -1.59 15.04
N LEU A 93 -23.86 -0.51 14.66
CA LEU A 93 -23.79 0.08 13.32
C LEU A 93 -22.44 0.75 13.09
N GLY A 94 -21.85 1.37 14.11
CA GLY A 94 -20.50 1.96 14.03
C GLY A 94 -19.44 0.93 13.64
N LEU A 95 -19.49 -0.27 14.22
CA LEU A 95 -18.57 -1.37 13.88
C LEU A 95 -18.80 -1.86 12.45
N CYS A 96 -20.07 -2.06 12.07
CA CYS A 96 -20.42 -2.50 10.71
C CYS A 96 -19.97 -1.50 9.64
N ALA A 97 -20.12 -0.20 9.92
CA ALA A 97 -19.70 0.87 9.03
C ALA A 97 -18.18 0.91 8.83
N LEU A 98 -17.40 0.68 9.91
CA LEU A 98 -15.94 0.57 9.82
C LEU A 98 -15.50 -0.59 8.92
N ILE A 99 -16.14 -1.75 9.06
CA ILE A 99 -15.84 -2.92 8.24
C ILE A 99 -16.23 -2.66 6.78
N HIS A 100 -17.46 -2.22 6.52
CA HIS A 100 -17.93 -1.93 5.16
C HIS A 100 -17.09 -0.85 4.47
N ARG A 101 -16.54 0.13 5.21
CA ARG A 101 -15.69 1.19 4.64
C ARG A 101 -14.39 0.64 4.06
N HIS A 102 -13.79 -0.36 4.70
CA HIS A 102 -12.51 -0.94 4.28
C HIS A 102 -12.69 -2.17 3.39
N ARG A 103 -13.79 -2.92 3.59
CA ARG A 103 -14.11 -4.17 2.92
C ARG A 103 -15.62 -4.24 2.63
N PRO A 104 -16.11 -3.49 1.63
CA PRO A 104 -17.53 -3.49 1.28
C PRO A 104 -18.01 -4.84 0.75
N ASP A 105 -17.08 -5.69 0.29
CA ASP A 105 -17.31 -7.06 -0.15
C ASP A 105 -17.86 -7.98 0.95
N LEU A 106 -17.63 -7.65 2.22
CA LEU A 106 -17.97 -8.54 3.33
C LEU A 106 -19.35 -8.31 3.94
N ILE A 107 -19.94 -7.12 3.76
CA ILE A 107 -21.19 -6.71 4.43
C ILE A 107 -22.07 -5.95 3.45
N ASP A 108 -23.33 -6.34 3.33
CA ASP A 108 -24.34 -5.51 2.66
C ASP A 108 -24.94 -4.51 3.65
N TYR A 109 -24.40 -3.28 3.65
CA TYR A 109 -24.82 -2.25 4.59
C TYR A 109 -26.28 -1.80 4.39
N SER A 110 -26.84 -1.95 3.19
CA SER A 110 -28.20 -1.52 2.88
C SER A 110 -29.28 -2.31 3.64
N LYS A 111 -28.96 -3.56 4.01
CA LYS A 111 -29.85 -4.46 4.76
C LYS A 111 -29.74 -4.28 6.28
N LEU A 112 -28.76 -3.52 6.76
CA LEU A 112 -28.54 -3.26 8.18
C LEU A 112 -29.40 -2.08 8.64
N ASN A 113 -30.50 -2.36 9.36
CA ASN A 113 -31.36 -1.34 9.96
C ASN A 113 -31.39 -1.47 11.50
N LYS A 114 -31.53 -0.32 12.19
CA LYS A 114 -31.55 -0.19 13.66
C LYS A 114 -32.56 -1.13 14.35
N VAL A 115 -33.64 -1.46 13.65
CA VAL A 115 -34.75 -2.28 14.16
C VAL A 115 -34.38 -3.76 14.30
N ILE A 116 -33.46 -4.29 13.47
CA ILE A 116 -33.17 -5.74 13.41
C ILE A 116 -32.14 -6.15 14.48
N TRP A 117 -31.27 -5.25 14.92
CA TRP A 117 -30.24 -5.54 15.92
C TRP A 117 -30.75 -5.55 17.37
N GLY A 118 -31.96 -5.04 17.63
CA GLY A 118 -32.50 -4.88 18.99
C GLY A 118 -33.14 -6.10 19.65
N ALA A 119 -33.33 -7.24 18.96
CA ALA A 119 -34.20 -8.28 19.53
C ALA A 119 -33.81 -9.77 19.35
N ARG A 120 -32.88 -10.14 18.46
CA ARG A 120 -32.43 -11.56 18.35
C ARG A 120 -31.26 -11.86 17.40
N HIS A 121 -30.87 -10.92 16.52
CA HIS A 121 -29.98 -11.19 15.38
C HIS A 121 -28.55 -10.60 15.46
N ALA A 122 -28.17 -10.04 16.61
CA ALA A 122 -26.82 -9.49 16.86
C ALA A 122 -25.71 -10.56 16.84
N VAL A 123 -26.03 -11.81 17.16
CA VAL A 123 -25.06 -12.87 17.45
C VAL A 123 -24.73 -13.73 16.22
N SER A 124 -25.66 -13.87 15.28
CA SER A 124 -25.51 -14.76 14.12
C SER A 124 -24.92 -14.08 12.89
N THR A 125 -24.85 -12.74 12.88
CA THR A 125 -24.71 -11.96 11.63
C THR A 125 -23.55 -10.98 11.66
N LEU A 126 -22.48 -11.29 12.40
CA LEU A 126 -21.15 -10.93 11.88
C LEU A 126 -20.89 -11.88 10.71
N PRO A 127 -20.57 -11.37 9.50
CA PRO A 127 -20.32 -12.24 8.37
C PRO A 127 -19.30 -13.31 8.74
N PRO A 128 -19.42 -14.54 8.21
CA PRO A 128 -18.40 -15.57 8.40
C PRO A 128 -16.99 -15.09 8.06
N ALA A 129 -16.82 -14.01 7.29
CA ALA A 129 -15.54 -13.35 7.05
C ALA A 129 -14.84 -12.78 8.30
N CYS A 130 -15.58 -12.24 9.28
CA CYS A 130 -15.01 -11.86 10.58
C CYS A 130 -14.60 -13.12 11.38
N ARG A 131 -15.27 -14.25 11.16
CA ARG A 131 -14.96 -15.55 11.77
C ARG A 131 -13.79 -16.25 11.09
N LEU A 132 -13.60 -16.04 9.78
CA LEU A 132 -12.62 -16.72 8.92
C LEU A 132 -11.18 -16.22 9.10
N ARG A 133 -10.95 -15.03 9.66
CA ARG A 133 -9.60 -14.55 9.99
C ARG A 133 -9.21 -14.65 11.47
N LEU A 134 -10.15 -15.12 12.31
CA LEU A 134 -9.94 -15.39 13.73
C LEU A 134 -9.83 -16.89 14.04
N SER A 135 -9.91 -17.76 13.02
CA SER A 135 -9.67 -19.20 13.12
C SER A 135 -8.19 -19.53 12.91
N PRO A 136 -7.56 -20.37 13.75
CA PRO A 136 -6.20 -20.88 13.52
C PRO A 136 -6.05 -21.73 12.24
N SER A 137 -7.13 -21.99 11.50
CA SER A 137 -7.16 -22.96 10.40
C SER A 137 -6.82 -22.38 9.02
N ALA A 138 -6.70 -21.05 8.88
CA ALA A 138 -6.25 -20.42 7.64
C ALA A 138 -4.71 -20.36 7.53
N LEU A 139 -4.01 -21.33 8.14
CA LEU A 139 -2.56 -21.37 8.30
C LEU A 139 -1.80 -21.74 7.01
N ASN A 140 -2.49 -22.10 5.91
CA ASN A 140 -1.86 -22.66 4.71
C ASN A 140 -1.77 -21.70 3.51
N SER A 141 -1.70 -20.38 3.74
CA SER A 141 -1.33 -19.43 2.69
C SER A 141 -0.25 -18.48 3.18
N HIS A 142 0.96 -18.70 2.66
CA HIS A 142 2.24 -18.07 2.95
C HIS A 142 2.35 -16.55 2.69
N GLN A 143 1.28 -15.76 2.71
CA GLN A 143 1.34 -14.33 2.39
C GLN A 143 0.49 -13.50 3.36
N HIS A 144 1.10 -12.42 3.86
CA HIS A 144 0.60 -11.42 4.82
C HIS A 144 0.99 -11.65 6.29
N PRO A 145 2.25 -11.32 6.67
CA PRO A 145 2.62 -11.13 8.06
C PRO A 145 2.09 -9.77 8.53
N GLY A 146 1.34 -9.72 9.64
CA GLY A 146 1.08 -8.45 10.32
C GLY A 146 -0.21 -8.32 11.11
N CYS A 147 -1.20 -9.20 10.92
CA CYS A 147 -2.38 -9.17 11.78
C CYS A 147 -2.08 -10.00 13.03
N CYS A 148 -1.78 -9.32 14.14
CA CYS A 148 -1.67 -9.97 15.44
C CYS A 148 -2.98 -10.73 15.72
N GLN A 149 -2.89 -12.05 15.73
CA GLN A 149 -3.97 -12.98 16.00
C GLN A 149 -4.21 -13.00 17.52
N TYR A 150 -4.75 -11.91 18.07
CA TYR A 150 -5.31 -11.96 19.41
C TYR A 150 -6.69 -12.59 19.29
N ALA A 151 -6.80 -13.83 19.77
CA ALA A 151 -8.08 -14.43 20.11
C ALA A 151 -8.73 -13.52 21.16
N LEU A 152 -9.53 -12.56 20.70
CA LEU A 152 -10.37 -11.78 21.58
C LEU A 152 -11.31 -12.77 22.29
N PRO A 153 -11.48 -12.67 23.62
CA PRO A 153 -12.37 -13.53 24.37
C PRO A 153 -13.75 -13.54 23.71
N ALA A 154 -14.44 -14.68 23.81
CA ALA A 154 -15.75 -14.92 23.22
C ALA A 154 -16.67 -13.68 23.27
N ASP A 155 -16.92 -13.11 22.09
CA ASP A 155 -18.09 -12.28 21.75
C ASP A 155 -18.29 -10.95 22.53
N PRO A 156 -17.31 -10.01 22.55
CA PRO A 156 -17.49 -8.68 23.16
C PRO A 156 -18.63 -7.87 22.50
N ALA A 157 -18.99 -8.19 21.26
CA ALA A 157 -20.13 -7.60 20.57
C ALA A 157 -21.45 -7.87 21.30
N ARG A 158 -21.59 -9.02 21.99
CA ARG A 158 -22.76 -9.33 22.82
C ARG A 158 -22.85 -8.40 24.03
N ASP A 159 -21.74 -8.23 24.74
CA ASP A 159 -21.70 -7.42 25.95
C ASP A 159 -21.85 -5.92 25.64
N ILE A 160 -21.35 -5.47 24.49
CA ILE A 160 -21.51 -4.08 24.01
C ILE A 160 -22.98 -3.74 23.72
N VAL A 161 -23.77 -4.67 23.21
CA VAL A 161 -25.15 -4.38 22.79
C VAL A 161 -26.16 -4.63 23.91
N ASN A 162 -25.89 -5.62 24.77
CA ASN A 162 -26.80 -6.00 25.85
C ASN A 162 -26.63 -5.14 27.12
N THR A 163 -25.52 -4.41 27.27
CA THR A 163 -25.26 -3.57 28.45
C THR A 163 -25.77 -2.14 28.23
N PRO A 164 -26.44 -1.50 29.21
CA PRO A 164 -26.94 -0.12 29.07
C PRO A 164 -25.82 0.89 28.83
N LYS A 165 -24.66 0.69 29.48
CA LYS A 165 -23.44 1.47 29.28
C LYS A 165 -22.25 0.51 29.05
N PRO A 166 -21.83 0.33 27.79
CA PRO A 166 -20.66 -0.48 27.48
C PRO A 166 -19.38 0.07 28.10
N ASP A 167 -18.44 -0.83 28.42
CA ASP A 167 -17.14 -0.44 28.96
C ASP A 167 -16.27 0.23 27.90
N GLU A 168 -15.74 1.41 28.26
CA GLU A 168 -14.99 2.26 27.33
C GLU A 168 -13.66 1.63 26.93
N ARG A 169 -12.98 0.97 27.88
CA ARG A 169 -11.67 0.37 27.68
C ARG A 169 -11.76 -0.85 26.78
N ALA A 170 -12.80 -1.66 26.96
CA ALA A 170 -13.10 -2.78 26.09
C ALA A 170 -13.33 -2.34 24.64
N ILE A 171 -14.17 -1.32 24.42
CA ILE A 171 -14.43 -0.80 23.06
C ILE A 171 -13.17 -0.19 22.44
N MET A 172 -12.41 0.62 23.19
CA MET A 172 -11.17 1.21 22.68
C MET A 172 -10.17 0.14 22.23
N THR A 173 -10.00 -0.92 23.03
CA THR A 173 -9.13 -2.06 22.69
C THR A 173 -9.59 -2.75 21.41
N TYR A 174 -10.90 -2.94 21.25
CA TYR A 174 -11.46 -3.60 20.09
C TYR A 174 -11.30 -2.75 18.82
N VAL A 175 -11.64 -1.46 18.90
CA VAL A 175 -11.52 -0.52 17.79
C VAL A 175 -10.06 -0.27 17.41
N SER A 176 -9.13 -0.25 18.38
CA SER A 176 -7.69 -0.13 18.06
C SER A 176 -7.17 -1.35 17.28
N CYS A 177 -7.72 -2.55 17.52
CA CYS A 177 -7.37 -3.72 16.72
C CYS A 177 -7.81 -3.54 15.24
N PHE A 178 -9.01 -2.98 15.01
CA PHE A 178 -9.45 -2.62 13.66
C PHE A 178 -8.56 -1.55 13.02
N TYR A 179 -8.19 -0.53 13.79
CA TYR A 179 -7.28 0.51 13.30
C TYR A 179 -5.99 -0.11 12.78
N HIS A 180 -5.29 -0.94 13.57
CA HIS A 180 -4.03 -1.55 13.13
C HIS A 180 -4.21 -2.50 11.96
N ALA A 181 -5.28 -3.30 11.96
CA ALA A 181 -5.56 -4.23 10.87
C ALA A 181 -5.80 -3.50 9.53
N PHE A 182 -6.53 -2.37 9.55
CA PHE A 182 -6.87 -1.62 8.34
C PHE A 182 -5.82 -0.59 7.95
N ALA A 183 -5.19 0.08 8.93
CA ALA A 183 -4.10 1.03 8.66
C ALA A 183 -2.89 0.33 8.06
N GLY A 184 -2.55 -0.88 8.52
CA GLY A 184 -1.49 -1.69 7.90
C GLY A 184 -1.81 -2.06 6.45
N ALA A 185 -3.07 -2.37 6.15
CA ALA A 185 -3.51 -2.65 4.77
C ALA A 185 -3.44 -1.40 3.88
N GLU A 186 -3.87 -0.24 4.37
CA GLU A 186 -3.84 1.04 3.63
C GLU A 186 -2.39 1.51 3.37
N GLN A 187 -1.50 1.32 4.33
CA GLN A 187 -0.06 1.58 4.15
C GLN A 187 0.55 0.65 3.10
N ALA A 188 0.24 -0.66 3.15
CA ALA A 188 0.72 -1.62 2.17
C ALA A 188 0.19 -1.31 0.76
N GLU A 189 -1.07 -0.94 0.63
CA GLU A 189 -1.67 -0.52 -0.65
C GLU A 189 -1.03 0.76 -1.19
N THR A 190 -0.79 1.76 -0.32
CA THR A 190 -0.12 3.00 -0.72
C THR A 190 1.32 2.75 -1.17
N ALA A 191 2.05 1.88 -0.47
CA ALA A 191 3.39 1.44 -0.87
C ALA A 191 3.36 0.71 -2.23
N ALA A 192 2.41 -0.22 -2.41
CA ALA A 192 2.21 -0.93 -3.67
C ALA A 192 1.89 0.03 -4.84
N ASN A 193 1.01 1.00 -4.62
CA ASN A 193 0.66 2.02 -5.62
C ASN A 193 1.86 2.91 -5.99
N ARG A 194 2.72 3.26 -5.02
CA ARG A 194 3.98 3.98 -5.29
C ARG A 194 4.93 3.14 -6.14
N ILE A 195 5.07 1.85 -5.82
CA ILE A 195 5.90 0.92 -6.61
C ILE A 195 5.36 0.79 -8.03
N CYS A 196 4.04 0.62 -8.21
CA CYS A 196 3.42 0.50 -9.52
C CYS A 196 3.67 1.76 -10.39
N LYS A 197 3.60 2.95 -9.81
CA LYS A 197 3.92 4.20 -10.51
C LYS A 197 5.38 4.24 -10.96
N VAL A 198 6.31 3.85 -10.09
CA VAL A 198 7.74 3.81 -10.43
C VAL A 198 8.03 2.76 -11.51
N LEU A 199 7.36 1.61 -11.44
CA LEU A 199 7.47 0.55 -12.43
C LEU A 199 6.96 1.00 -13.80
N ALA A 200 5.81 1.68 -13.85
CA ALA A 200 5.25 2.20 -15.10
C ALA A 200 6.19 3.20 -15.79
N VAL A 201 6.82 4.10 -15.01
CA VAL A 201 7.84 5.02 -15.56
C VAL A 201 9.06 4.26 -16.06
N ASN A 202 9.47 3.19 -15.37
CA ASN A 202 10.61 2.38 -15.79
C ASN A 202 10.33 1.64 -17.11
N GLN A 203 9.17 1.00 -17.21
CA GLN A 203 8.76 0.28 -18.41
C GLN A 203 8.68 1.20 -19.64
N GLU A 204 8.22 2.44 -19.47
CA GLU A 204 8.23 3.44 -20.54
C GLU A 204 9.65 3.85 -20.94
N ASN A 205 10.57 3.98 -19.97
CA ASN A 205 11.98 4.26 -20.27
C ASN A 205 12.63 3.09 -21.03
N GLU A 206 12.36 1.84 -20.64
CA GLU A 206 12.82 0.65 -21.36
C GLU A 206 12.31 0.62 -22.80
N ARG A 207 11.02 0.90 -23.00
CA ARG A 207 10.44 1.01 -24.34
C ARG A 207 11.14 2.09 -25.19
N LEU A 208 11.46 3.25 -24.62
CA LEU A 208 12.18 4.32 -25.33
C LEU A 208 13.62 3.93 -25.66
N MET A 209 14.29 3.18 -24.77
CA MET A 209 15.63 2.64 -25.00
C MET A 209 15.62 1.64 -26.17
N GLU A 210 14.69 0.68 -26.16
CA GLU A 210 14.53 -0.30 -27.23
C GLU A 210 14.24 0.36 -28.58
N GLU A 211 13.35 1.35 -28.61
CA GLU A 211 13.01 2.06 -29.84
C GLU A 211 14.20 2.88 -30.37
N TYR A 212 14.99 3.50 -29.49
CA TYR A 212 16.24 4.14 -29.87
C TYR A 212 17.22 3.13 -30.49
N GLU A 213 17.43 1.98 -29.85
CA GLU A 213 18.37 0.98 -30.34
C GLU A 213 17.93 0.38 -31.68
N ARG A 214 16.62 0.18 -31.87
CA ARG A 214 16.04 -0.32 -33.12
C ARG A 214 16.27 0.68 -34.26
N LEU A 215 15.86 1.94 -34.08
CA LEU A 215 16.03 3.00 -35.08
C LEU A 215 17.51 3.23 -35.41
N ALA A 216 18.40 3.23 -34.40
CA ALA A 216 19.83 3.38 -34.61
C ALA A 216 20.39 2.24 -35.47
N SER A 217 19.98 1.00 -35.20
CA SER A 217 20.44 -0.17 -35.93
C SER A 217 20.00 -0.14 -37.40
N GLU A 218 18.72 0.16 -37.66
CA GLU A 218 18.15 0.27 -39.01
C GLU A 218 18.82 1.38 -39.81
N LEU A 219 19.06 2.55 -39.19
CA LEU A 219 19.69 3.68 -39.85
C LEU A 219 21.17 3.40 -40.17
N LEU A 220 21.92 2.80 -39.23
CA LEU A 220 23.32 2.42 -39.44
C LEU A 220 23.48 1.32 -40.50
N GLU A 221 22.56 0.36 -40.55
CA GLU A 221 22.55 -0.67 -41.60
C GLU A 221 22.27 -0.05 -42.97
N TRP A 222 21.30 0.88 -43.05
CA TRP A 222 21.01 1.61 -44.28
C TRP A 222 22.21 2.45 -44.76
N ILE A 223 22.88 3.17 -43.85
CA ILE A 223 24.10 3.94 -44.18
C ILE A 223 25.19 3.00 -44.70
N ARG A 224 25.47 1.90 -43.99
CA ARG A 224 26.48 0.91 -44.40
C ARG A 224 26.21 0.31 -45.78
N ARG A 225 24.94 0.09 -46.14
CA ARG A 225 24.54 -0.41 -47.47
C ARG A 225 24.62 0.66 -48.57
N THR A 226 24.35 1.92 -48.23
CA THR A 226 24.21 3.00 -49.23
C THR A 226 25.56 3.64 -49.58
N ILE A 227 26.52 3.70 -48.64
CA ILE A 227 27.84 4.30 -48.89
C ILE A 227 28.56 3.66 -50.09
N PRO A 228 28.70 2.32 -50.20
CA PRO A 228 29.40 1.71 -51.33
C PRO A 228 28.74 1.98 -52.68
N TRP A 229 27.41 2.10 -52.72
CA TRP A 229 26.67 2.46 -53.92
C TRP A 229 26.97 3.90 -54.36
N LEU A 230 27.08 4.84 -53.42
CA LEU A 230 27.45 6.24 -53.69
C LEU A 230 28.92 6.43 -54.04
N GLU A 231 29.82 5.62 -53.47
CA GLU A 231 31.25 5.66 -53.74
C GLU A 231 31.64 5.00 -55.06
N ASN A 232 30.74 4.23 -55.68
CA ASN A 232 31.00 3.57 -56.94
C ASN A 232 31.16 4.58 -58.09
N ARG A 233 32.40 4.82 -58.51
CA ARG A 233 32.77 5.72 -59.63
C ARG A 233 32.99 5.01 -60.96
N THR A 234 32.46 3.78 -61.13
CA THR A 234 32.62 3.04 -62.39
C THR A 234 31.90 3.73 -63.55
N PRO A 235 32.60 4.07 -64.66
CA PRO A 235 32.01 4.71 -65.82
C PRO A 235 31.17 3.71 -66.63
N GLU A 236 29.99 4.15 -67.07
CA GLU A 236 29.13 3.38 -67.97
C GLU A 236 29.51 3.58 -69.44
N LYS A 237 29.34 2.53 -70.25
CA LYS A 237 29.76 2.51 -71.67
C LYS A 237 28.74 3.17 -72.61
N THR A 238 27.52 3.45 -72.15
CA THR A 238 26.41 3.94 -72.99
C THR A 238 25.76 5.17 -72.37
N MET A 239 25.44 6.18 -73.19
CA MET A 239 24.79 7.42 -72.74
C MET A 239 23.45 7.17 -72.03
N GLN A 240 22.65 6.21 -72.53
CA GLN A 240 21.38 5.81 -71.92
C GLN A 240 21.57 5.21 -70.51
N ALA A 241 22.65 4.45 -70.28
CA ALA A 241 22.95 3.87 -68.96
C ALA A 241 23.36 4.95 -67.96
N MET A 242 24.09 6.00 -68.41
CA MET A 242 24.37 7.17 -67.60
C MET A 242 23.10 7.97 -67.25
N GLN A 243 22.18 8.14 -68.22
CA GLN A 243 20.90 8.80 -67.99
C GLN A 243 20.09 8.08 -66.90
N LYS A 244 20.07 6.74 -66.93
CA LYS A 244 19.40 5.91 -65.92
C LYS A 244 20.04 6.07 -64.52
N LYS A 245 21.37 6.03 -64.41
CA LYS A 245 22.07 6.31 -63.13
C LYS A 245 21.72 7.69 -62.57
N LEU A 246 21.57 8.69 -63.43
CA LEU A 246 21.17 10.04 -63.03
C LEU A 246 19.71 10.09 -62.53
N GLU A 247 18.81 9.35 -63.17
CA GLU A 247 17.41 9.17 -62.72
C GLU A 247 17.36 8.51 -61.34
N ASP A 248 18.08 7.39 -61.16
CA ASP A 248 18.16 6.65 -59.90
C ASP A 248 18.71 7.53 -58.76
N PHE A 249 19.71 8.38 -59.05
CA PHE A 249 20.24 9.35 -58.09
C PHE A 249 19.26 10.48 -57.75
N ARG A 250 18.47 10.96 -58.73
CA ARG A 250 17.41 11.95 -58.50
C ARG A 250 16.31 11.36 -57.62
N ASP A 251 15.89 10.13 -57.88
CA ASP A 251 14.90 9.41 -57.07
C ASP A 251 15.43 9.14 -55.65
N TYR A 252 16.70 8.75 -55.50
CA TYR A 252 17.35 8.64 -54.20
C TYR A 252 17.27 9.96 -53.42
N ARG A 253 17.63 11.10 -54.04
CA ARG A 253 17.58 12.42 -53.39
C ARG A 253 16.18 12.89 -53.04
N ARG A 254 15.16 12.56 -53.85
CA ARG A 254 13.79 13.04 -53.66
C ARG A 254 12.93 12.16 -52.76
N LYS A 255 13.12 10.84 -52.80
CA LYS A 255 12.23 9.88 -52.12
C LYS A 255 12.93 9.14 -50.99
N HIS A 256 14.14 8.63 -51.21
CA HIS A 256 14.78 7.71 -50.26
C HIS A 256 15.61 8.42 -49.17
N LYS A 257 16.30 9.52 -49.49
CA LYS A 257 17.13 10.27 -48.53
C LYS A 257 16.32 11.10 -47.52
N PRO A 258 15.25 11.84 -47.89
CA PRO A 258 14.51 12.68 -46.95
C PRO A 258 13.97 11.96 -45.69
N PRO A 259 13.33 10.77 -45.78
CA PRO A 259 12.83 10.09 -44.58
C PRO A 259 13.96 9.66 -43.63
N LYS A 260 15.15 9.32 -44.16
CA LYS A 260 16.31 8.95 -43.33
C LYS A 260 16.92 10.13 -42.58
N VAL A 261 16.83 11.34 -43.13
CA VAL A 261 17.20 12.57 -42.40
C VAL A 261 16.21 12.81 -41.25
N GLN A 262 14.92 12.55 -41.47
CA GLN A 262 13.91 12.67 -40.42
C GLN A 262 14.07 11.61 -39.33
N GLU A 263 14.40 10.37 -39.68
CA GLU A 263 14.74 9.31 -38.72
C GLU A 263 15.95 9.69 -37.85
N LYS A 264 17.00 10.29 -38.44
CA LYS A 264 18.14 10.82 -37.67
C LYS A 264 17.69 11.87 -36.64
N CYS A 265 16.87 12.83 -37.08
CA CYS A 265 16.34 13.87 -36.20
C CYS A 265 15.46 13.28 -35.08
N GLN A 266 14.62 12.30 -35.40
CA GLN A 266 13.79 11.62 -34.39
C GLN A 266 14.64 10.89 -33.35
N LEU A 267 15.75 10.29 -33.78
CA LEU A 267 16.67 9.58 -32.91
C LEU A 267 17.38 10.53 -31.93
N GLU A 268 17.78 11.73 -32.38
CA GLU A 268 18.28 12.82 -31.53
C GLU A 268 17.23 13.29 -30.50
N ILE A 269 15.97 13.45 -30.93
CA ILE A 269 14.86 13.84 -30.05
C ILE A 269 14.62 12.77 -28.98
N ASN A 270 14.59 11.49 -29.38
CA ASN A 270 14.39 10.37 -28.46
C ASN A 270 15.50 10.31 -27.41
N PHE A 271 16.76 10.48 -27.83
CA PHE A 271 17.90 10.50 -26.92
C PHE A 271 17.82 11.64 -25.91
N ASN A 272 17.58 12.88 -26.36
CA ASN A 272 17.47 14.04 -25.48
C ASN A 272 16.30 13.93 -24.49
N THR A 273 15.17 13.40 -24.96
CA THR A 273 13.99 13.15 -24.13
C THR A 273 14.31 12.13 -23.05
N LEU A 274 14.93 11.01 -23.42
CA LEU A 274 15.31 9.94 -22.50
C LEU A 274 16.33 10.42 -21.47
N GLN A 275 17.35 11.17 -21.91
CA GLN A 275 18.38 11.72 -21.04
C GLN A 275 17.79 12.68 -19.99
N THR A 276 16.84 13.52 -20.41
CA THR A 276 16.15 14.45 -19.51
C THR A 276 15.24 13.68 -18.53
N LYS A 277 14.48 12.68 -19.00
CA LYS A 277 13.63 11.84 -18.14
C LYS A 277 14.43 11.10 -17.06
N LEU A 278 15.58 10.54 -17.44
CA LEU A 278 16.48 9.85 -16.52
C LEU A 278 17.15 10.82 -15.54
N GLY A 279 17.56 12.01 -16.00
CA GLY A 279 18.12 13.06 -15.17
C GLY A 279 17.15 13.56 -14.09
N ILE A 280 15.90 13.87 -14.45
CA ILE A 280 14.86 14.30 -13.50
C ILE A 280 14.59 13.20 -12.45
N SER A 281 14.70 11.94 -12.87
CA SER A 281 14.47 10.78 -12.00
C SER A 281 15.70 10.38 -11.16
N ASN A 282 16.82 11.12 -11.25
CA ASN A 282 18.12 10.77 -10.67
C ASN A 282 18.58 9.33 -11.00
N ARG A 283 18.27 8.87 -12.21
CA ARG A 283 18.67 7.56 -12.73
C ARG A 283 19.95 7.69 -13.56
N PRO A 284 20.75 6.61 -13.69
CA PRO A 284 21.92 6.62 -14.56
C PRO A 284 21.52 6.99 -15.99
N ALA A 285 22.38 7.78 -16.63
CA ALA A 285 22.22 8.20 -18.01
C ALA A 285 22.18 6.99 -18.96
N PHE A 286 21.37 7.07 -19.99
CA PHE A 286 21.33 6.04 -21.03
C PHE A 286 22.58 6.17 -21.91
N MET A 287 23.34 5.09 -22.02
CA MET A 287 24.46 4.97 -22.94
C MET A 287 24.13 3.90 -23.99
N PRO A 288 23.97 4.28 -25.27
CA PRO A 288 23.79 3.31 -26.35
C PRO A 288 24.96 2.35 -26.49
N SER A 289 24.68 1.16 -27.05
CA SER A 289 25.71 0.20 -27.47
C SER A 289 26.81 0.85 -28.33
N GLU A 290 28.05 0.35 -28.24
CA GLU A 290 29.20 0.90 -28.96
C GLU A 290 28.93 1.08 -30.47
N GLY A 291 29.25 2.26 -31.00
CA GLY A 291 29.00 2.62 -32.40
C GLY A 291 27.57 3.04 -32.75
N LYS A 292 26.63 3.04 -31.78
CA LYS A 292 25.25 3.56 -31.93
C LYS A 292 25.01 4.90 -31.24
N MET A 293 26.07 5.61 -30.87
CA MET A 293 25.95 6.95 -30.31
C MET A 293 25.59 7.95 -31.41
N VAL A 294 24.73 8.90 -31.07
CA VAL A 294 24.45 10.05 -31.93
C VAL A 294 25.63 11.00 -31.87
N SER A 295 26.30 11.21 -33.00
CA SER A 295 27.33 12.23 -33.17
C SER A 295 27.08 13.03 -34.44
#